data_AF-A0A965IYQ1-F1
#
_entry.id   AF-A0A965IYQ1-F1
#
_cell.length_a   1.000
_cell.length_b   1.000
_cell.length_c   1.000
_cell.angle_alpha   90.00
_cell.angle_beta   90.00
_cell.angle_gamma   90.00
#
_symmetry.space_group_name_H-M   'P 1'
#
loop_
_entity.id
_entity.type
_entity.pdbx_description
1 polymer ?
#
loop_
_entity_poly.entity_id
_entity_poly.type
_entity_poly.pdbx_seq_one_letter_code
_entity_poly.pdbx_strand_id
1 'polypeptide(L)'
;MENFNAQTSFNDAFAPIRSELTSWDPIRGEWLASSLQAYANQKDIPDRTFPEDFTPYEMFALVPEGKRKNIQETLNRSASNIASTDQANWNQLQLLVNHSFCSWIHGRSYGDPHLISFDNATYSFQTVGEFVLAKSKKHAFEIQSRQRPQGDNFSLNSAIAMNVGGDRLCFYGDERPDANPSSFRLNGAPIELQGRTYYLPKGGVIRVEGKNYIINWPTGERVVMDKRGLGNNVFVNVSVSVFRCDQGLFEGLLGNANGNIDDDFNQRNSSRSMPAYMAFSSFGNQAMQQAAQNAEREYLAFLAKDFADEWRITTTSSLFDYGFGQGTLSFTDRSFPRVHYTLADLSPNQQSAARQRCLDMGIPNNELGGCMFDFGHLNITPNPMPTPSNPITGAVLIKIERPRINNNQHAFADGKEVGTRNPLPISNPSNEGDKNPVIERPKPAKEVDFKPVIVSPKPKNPTSPVTKPSVTPKPGGGIKPGGIKVGKG
;
A
#
# COMPACT_ATOMS: atom_id res chain seq x y z
N MET A 1 -6.18 -11.75 -54.66
CA MET A 1 -7.19 -11.89 -53.61
C MET A 1 -6.56 -11.36 -52.34
N GLU A 2 -6.85 -10.12 -51.99
CA GLU A 2 -6.49 -9.60 -50.66
C GLU A 2 -7.35 -10.34 -49.65
N ASN A 3 -6.72 -11.18 -48.83
CA ASN A 3 -7.36 -11.73 -47.63
C ASN A 3 -7.58 -10.57 -46.67
N PHE A 4 -8.72 -9.88 -46.79
CA PHE A 4 -9.28 -9.09 -45.70
C PHE A 4 -9.66 -10.08 -44.59
N ASN A 5 -8.73 -10.38 -43.69
CA ASN A 5 -9.07 -11.02 -42.43
C ASN A 5 -10.04 -10.07 -41.70
N ALA A 6 -11.32 -10.45 -41.66
CA ALA A 6 -12.32 -9.71 -40.90
C ALA A 6 -11.88 -9.67 -39.44
N GLN A 7 -11.68 -8.47 -38.90
CA GLN A 7 -11.33 -8.28 -37.49
C GLN A 7 -12.45 -8.85 -36.62
N THR A 8 -12.08 -9.50 -35.52
CA THR A 8 -13.03 -10.14 -34.60
C THR A 8 -13.55 -9.11 -33.61
N SER A 9 -14.86 -9.10 -33.38
CA SER A 9 -15.47 -8.24 -32.35
C SER A 9 -15.07 -8.70 -30.95
N PHE A 10 -15.10 -7.79 -29.97
CA PHE A 10 -14.85 -8.09 -28.57
C PHE A 10 -15.71 -9.25 -28.07
N ASN A 11 -17.02 -9.23 -28.37
CA ASN A 11 -17.96 -10.24 -27.87
C ASN A 11 -17.68 -11.63 -28.45
N ASP A 12 -17.34 -11.71 -29.74
CA ASP A 12 -17.00 -12.98 -30.38
C ASP A 12 -15.69 -13.54 -29.83
N ALA A 13 -14.68 -12.68 -29.66
CA ALA A 13 -13.39 -13.06 -29.08
C ALA A 13 -13.49 -13.44 -27.59
N PHE A 14 -14.47 -12.90 -26.87
CA PHE A 14 -14.70 -13.17 -25.45
C PHE A 14 -15.49 -14.47 -25.20
N ALA A 15 -16.23 -14.98 -26.19
CA ALA A 15 -17.08 -16.17 -26.02
C ALA A 15 -16.33 -17.42 -25.50
N PRO A 16 -15.10 -17.75 -25.98
CA PRO A 16 -14.32 -18.86 -25.42
C PRO A 16 -13.93 -18.64 -23.95
N ILE A 17 -13.65 -17.40 -23.55
CA ILE A 17 -13.31 -17.04 -22.16
C ILE A 17 -14.53 -17.27 -21.26
N ARG A 18 -15.72 -16.83 -21.67
CA ARG A 18 -16.97 -17.10 -20.95
C ARG A 18 -17.23 -18.60 -20.81
N SER A 19 -17.01 -19.39 -21.87
CA SER A 19 -17.14 -20.84 -21.83
C SER A 19 -16.19 -21.48 -20.78
N GLU A 20 -14.93 -21.04 -20.75
CA GLU A 20 -13.95 -21.53 -19.78
C GLU A 20 -14.39 -21.24 -18.33
N LEU A 21 -14.86 -20.02 -18.06
CA LEU A 21 -15.34 -19.59 -16.74
C LEU A 21 -16.63 -20.30 -16.31
N THR A 22 -17.62 -20.37 -17.19
CA THR A 22 -18.90 -21.04 -16.90
C THR A 22 -18.76 -22.55 -16.74
N SER A 23 -17.79 -23.17 -17.43
CA SER A 23 -17.46 -24.59 -17.22
C SER A 23 -16.81 -24.87 -15.87
N TRP A 24 -16.15 -23.88 -15.27
CA TRP A 24 -15.56 -23.99 -13.93
C TRP A 24 -16.62 -23.91 -12.84
N ASP A 25 -17.48 -22.89 -12.90
CA ASP A 25 -18.61 -22.73 -12.00
C ASP A 25 -19.78 -22.10 -12.78
N PRO A 26 -20.93 -22.79 -12.94
CA PRO A 26 -22.04 -22.28 -13.73
C PRO A 26 -22.68 -20.99 -13.18
N ILE A 27 -22.56 -20.71 -11.88
CA ILE A 27 -23.16 -19.53 -11.24
C ILE A 27 -22.11 -18.42 -11.10
N ARG A 28 -20.98 -18.74 -10.44
CA ARG A 28 -19.91 -17.77 -10.19
C ARG A 28 -19.15 -17.43 -11.47
N GLY A 29 -18.91 -18.42 -12.32
CA GLY A 29 -18.25 -18.23 -13.61
C GLY A 29 -19.07 -17.39 -14.58
N GLU A 30 -20.40 -17.54 -14.57
CA GLU A 30 -21.30 -16.72 -15.38
C GLU A 30 -21.33 -15.25 -14.89
N TRP A 31 -21.46 -15.05 -13.58
CA TRP A 31 -21.33 -13.71 -12.99
C TRP A 31 -19.97 -13.08 -13.27
N LEU A 32 -18.89 -13.85 -13.13
CA LEU A 32 -17.52 -13.37 -13.37
C LEU A 32 -17.35 -12.97 -14.84
N ALA A 33 -17.75 -13.81 -15.78
CA ALA A 33 -17.69 -13.49 -17.20
C ALA A 33 -18.48 -12.22 -17.53
N SER A 34 -19.71 -12.09 -17.02
CA SER A 34 -20.54 -10.90 -17.19
C SER A 34 -19.91 -9.65 -16.55
N SER A 35 -19.27 -9.79 -15.39
CA SER A 35 -18.57 -8.69 -14.71
C SER A 35 -17.32 -8.23 -15.47
N LEU A 36 -16.53 -9.16 -15.99
CA LEU A 36 -15.37 -8.87 -16.84
C LEU A 36 -15.79 -8.13 -18.12
N GLN A 37 -16.88 -8.59 -18.75
CA GLN A 37 -17.44 -7.94 -19.93
C GLN A 37 -17.95 -6.53 -19.60
N ALA A 38 -18.68 -6.36 -18.50
CA ALA A 38 -19.19 -5.05 -18.08
C ALA A 38 -18.05 -4.07 -17.76
N TYR A 39 -17.05 -4.49 -17.00
CA TYR A 39 -15.87 -3.68 -16.67
C TYR A 39 -15.11 -3.24 -17.92
N ALA A 40 -14.85 -4.17 -18.84
CA ALA A 40 -14.19 -3.86 -20.11
C ALA A 40 -14.97 -2.82 -20.94
N ASN A 41 -16.30 -2.80 -20.82
CA ASN A 41 -17.20 -1.84 -21.47
C ASN A 41 -17.51 -0.60 -20.60
N GLN A 42 -16.80 -0.39 -19.47
CA GLN A 42 -17.02 0.73 -18.53
C GLN A 42 -18.45 0.79 -17.96
N LYS A 43 -19.14 -0.35 -17.88
CA LYS A 43 -20.49 -0.49 -17.34
C LYS A 43 -20.46 -0.98 -15.89
N ASP A 44 -21.58 -0.81 -15.21
CA ASP A 44 -21.76 -1.39 -13.88
C ASP A 44 -21.79 -2.91 -14.00
N ILE A 45 -21.16 -3.58 -13.04
CA ILE A 45 -21.13 -5.05 -13.00
C ILE A 45 -22.48 -5.57 -12.49
N PRO A 46 -22.90 -6.79 -12.89
CA PRO A 46 -24.13 -7.37 -12.37
C PRO A 46 -24.03 -7.65 -10.86
N ASP A 47 -25.19 -7.62 -10.20
CA ASP A 47 -25.31 -8.08 -8.82
C ASP A 47 -24.79 -9.52 -8.66
N ARG A 48 -24.11 -9.76 -7.54
CA ARG A 48 -23.65 -11.11 -7.19
C ARG A 48 -24.87 -11.96 -6.86
N THR A 49 -24.75 -13.25 -7.13
CA THR A 49 -25.83 -14.24 -6.88
C THR A 49 -25.37 -15.38 -5.97
N PHE A 50 -24.37 -15.11 -5.14
CA PHE A 50 -23.66 -16.06 -4.29
C PHE A 50 -23.14 -15.36 -3.03
N PRO A 51 -22.85 -16.08 -1.93
CA PRO A 51 -22.56 -15.48 -0.62
C PRO A 51 -21.18 -14.80 -0.53
N GLU A 52 -20.22 -15.18 -1.36
CA GLU A 52 -18.88 -14.58 -1.32
C GLU A 52 -18.91 -13.09 -1.69
N ASP A 53 -18.07 -12.31 -1.01
CA ASP A 53 -18.00 -10.86 -1.18
C ASP A 53 -16.88 -10.41 -2.14
N PHE A 54 -16.36 -11.34 -2.93
CA PHE A 54 -15.17 -11.14 -3.75
C PHE A 54 -15.35 -10.09 -4.85
N THR A 55 -14.29 -9.34 -5.14
CA THR A 55 -14.19 -8.57 -6.40
C THR A 55 -14.10 -9.52 -7.61
N PRO A 56 -14.31 -9.03 -8.85
CA PRO A 56 -14.03 -9.81 -10.05
C PRO A 56 -12.62 -10.42 -10.07
N TYR A 57 -11.59 -9.65 -9.71
CA TYR A 57 -10.23 -10.18 -9.57
C TYR A 57 -10.11 -11.29 -8.52
N GLU A 58 -10.66 -11.09 -7.32
CA GLU A 58 -10.59 -12.09 -6.24
C GLU A 58 -11.29 -13.40 -6.64
N MET A 59 -12.45 -13.31 -7.30
CA MET A 59 -13.13 -14.49 -7.85
C MET A 59 -12.32 -15.14 -8.98
N PHE A 60 -11.74 -14.33 -9.88
CA PHE A 60 -10.89 -14.85 -10.96
C PHE A 60 -9.65 -15.55 -10.42
N ALA A 61 -9.03 -15.04 -9.35
CA ALA A 61 -7.85 -15.65 -8.73
C ALA A 61 -8.13 -17.06 -8.14
N LEU A 62 -9.39 -17.38 -7.83
CA LEU A 62 -9.83 -18.70 -7.40
C LEU A 62 -10.07 -19.69 -8.55
N VAL A 63 -10.13 -19.20 -9.80
CA VAL A 63 -10.19 -20.07 -10.99
C VAL A 63 -8.89 -20.91 -11.05
N PRO A 64 -8.98 -22.24 -11.28
CA PRO A 64 -7.81 -23.11 -11.36
C PRO A 64 -6.76 -22.56 -12.32
N GLU A 65 -5.48 -22.64 -11.92
CA GLU A 65 -4.38 -22.04 -12.68
C GLU A 65 -4.34 -22.48 -14.14
N GLY A 66 -4.60 -23.77 -14.43
CA GLY A 66 -4.67 -24.28 -15.80
C GLY A 66 -5.74 -23.58 -16.65
N LYS A 67 -6.92 -23.32 -16.09
CA LYS A 67 -7.98 -22.58 -16.78
C LYS A 67 -7.60 -21.11 -16.98
N ARG A 68 -6.97 -20.47 -15.99
CA ARG A 68 -6.46 -19.10 -16.13
C ARG A 68 -5.38 -18.99 -17.22
N LYS A 69 -4.51 -19.99 -17.36
CA LYS A 69 -3.52 -20.09 -18.44
C LYS A 69 -4.19 -20.22 -19.80
N ASN A 70 -5.20 -21.08 -19.94
CA ASN A 70 -5.99 -21.19 -21.19
C ASN A 70 -6.64 -19.85 -21.57
N ILE A 71 -7.16 -19.11 -20.59
CA ILE A 71 -7.71 -17.76 -20.79
C ILE A 71 -6.62 -16.79 -21.25
N GLN A 72 -5.45 -16.78 -20.61
CA GLN A 72 -4.32 -15.93 -20.99
C GLN A 72 -3.83 -16.23 -22.42
N GLU A 73 -3.75 -17.51 -22.81
CA GLU A 73 -3.40 -17.92 -24.17
C GLU A 73 -4.45 -17.45 -25.19
N THR A 74 -5.72 -17.52 -24.83
CA THR A 74 -6.81 -17.00 -25.68
C THR A 74 -6.72 -15.49 -25.84
N LEU A 75 -6.45 -14.77 -24.74
CA LEU A 75 -6.23 -13.33 -24.76
C LEU A 75 -5.06 -12.92 -25.66
N ASN A 76 -3.96 -13.66 -25.62
CA ASN A 76 -2.77 -13.39 -26.41
C ASN A 76 -2.98 -13.72 -27.90
N ARG A 77 -3.63 -14.84 -28.21
CA ARG A 77 -3.90 -15.25 -29.60
C ARG A 77 -4.83 -14.30 -30.34
N SER A 78 -5.86 -13.77 -29.66
CA SER A 78 -6.80 -12.88 -30.33
C SER A 78 -6.30 -11.44 -30.43
N ALA A 79 -5.29 -11.04 -29.63
CA ALA A 79 -4.86 -9.64 -29.49
C ALA A 79 -4.53 -8.93 -30.82
N SER A 80 -3.94 -9.63 -31.79
CA SER A 80 -3.60 -9.03 -33.10
C SER A 80 -4.77 -8.95 -34.08
N ASN A 81 -5.90 -9.61 -33.76
CA ASN A 81 -7.05 -9.76 -34.64
C ASN A 81 -8.32 -9.08 -34.09
N ILE A 82 -8.25 -8.46 -32.90
CA ILE A 82 -9.35 -7.68 -32.32
C ILE A 82 -9.57 -6.41 -33.15
N ALA A 83 -10.84 -6.05 -33.34
CA ALA A 83 -11.21 -4.79 -33.97
C ALA A 83 -10.60 -3.60 -33.22
N SER A 84 -10.09 -2.60 -33.94
CA SER A 84 -9.40 -1.46 -33.30
C SER A 84 -10.29 -0.69 -32.30
N THR A 85 -11.60 -0.65 -32.54
CA THR A 85 -12.61 -0.06 -31.63
C THR A 85 -12.73 -0.80 -30.30
N ASP A 86 -12.34 -2.07 -30.27
CA ASP A 86 -12.47 -2.98 -29.13
C ASP A 86 -11.15 -3.22 -28.39
N GLN A 87 -10.03 -2.69 -28.90
CA GLN A 87 -8.70 -2.91 -28.36
C GLN A 87 -8.58 -2.45 -26.89
N ALA A 88 -9.21 -1.32 -26.54
CA ALA A 88 -9.20 -0.82 -25.18
C ALA A 88 -9.87 -1.81 -24.21
N ASN A 89 -11.03 -2.34 -24.58
CA ASN A 89 -11.78 -3.33 -23.81
C ASN A 89 -10.96 -4.62 -23.64
N TRP A 90 -10.27 -5.06 -24.70
CA TRP A 90 -9.40 -6.24 -24.65
C TRP A 90 -8.20 -6.05 -23.72
N ASN A 91 -7.56 -4.87 -23.77
CA ASN A 91 -6.43 -4.54 -22.91
C ASN A 91 -6.82 -4.55 -21.42
N GLN A 92 -8.05 -4.14 -21.08
CA GLN A 92 -8.56 -4.22 -19.70
C GLN A 92 -8.70 -5.66 -19.21
N LEU A 93 -9.12 -6.59 -20.08
CA LEU A 93 -9.16 -8.02 -19.72
C LEU A 93 -7.76 -8.59 -19.54
N GLN A 94 -6.83 -8.28 -20.45
CA GLN A 94 -5.44 -8.70 -20.36
C GLN A 94 -4.78 -8.26 -19.04
N LEU A 95 -5.03 -7.02 -18.62
CA LEU A 95 -4.56 -6.48 -17.34
C LEU A 95 -4.98 -7.39 -16.17
N LEU A 96 -6.29 -7.61 -16.00
CA LEU A 96 -6.83 -8.38 -14.87
C LEU A 96 -6.31 -9.82 -14.86
N VAL A 97 -6.22 -10.46 -16.04
CA VAL A 97 -5.70 -11.84 -16.14
C VAL A 97 -4.22 -11.89 -15.79
N ASN A 98 -3.41 -10.95 -16.26
CA ASN A 98 -1.99 -10.88 -15.95
C ASN A 98 -1.74 -10.65 -14.45
N HIS A 99 -2.57 -9.83 -13.79
CA HIS A 99 -2.51 -9.62 -12.34
C HIS A 99 -2.68 -10.92 -11.54
N SER A 100 -3.41 -11.91 -12.07
CA SER A 100 -3.59 -13.20 -11.39
C SER A 100 -2.32 -14.07 -11.33
N PHE A 101 -1.27 -13.69 -12.08
CA PHE A 101 0.03 -14.38 -12.12
C PHE A 101 1.15 -13.54 -11.53
N CYS A 102 0.81 -12.48 -10.80
CA CYS A 102 1.71 -11.39 -10.50
C CYS A 102 1.70 -11.05 -9.01
N SER A 103 2.88 -10.73 -8.46
CA SER A 103 3.01 -10.36 -7.05
C SER A 103 2.70 -8.89 -6.83
N TRP A 104 2.18 -8.56 -5.66
CA TRP A 104 2.09 -7.17 -5.22
C TRP A 104 3.45 -6.56 -4.91
N ILE A 105 3.47 -5.23 -5.01
CA ILE A 105 4.46 -4.30 -4.48
C ILE A 105 3.69 -3.22 -3.71
N HIS A 106 4.35 -2.60 -2.74
CA HIS A 106 3.68 -1.78 -1.74
C HIS A 106 4.33 -0.41 -1.63
N GLY A 107 3.50 0.62 -1.49
CA GLY A 107 3.90 1.97 -1.12
C GLY A 107 2.93 2.50 -0.07
N ARG A 108 3.31 3.50 0.72
CA ARG A 108 2.43 4.04 1.75
C ARG A 108 2.71 5.49 2.10
N SER A 109 1.68 6.16 2.60
CA SER A 109 1.75 7.44 3.30
C SER A 109 1.22 7.25 4.71
N TYR A 110 1.99 7.60 5.73
CA TYR A 110 1.66 7.31 7.13
C TYR A 110 2.24 8.36 8.07
N GLY A 111 1.73 8.43 9.29
CA GLY A 111 2.18 9.42 10.26
C GLY A 111 1.85 10.84 9.79
N ASP A 112 2.81 11.74 9.91
CA ASP A 112 2.70 13.15 9.50
C ASP A 112 3.48 13.45 8.21
N PRO A 113 2.79 13.38 7.07
CA PRO A 113 2.95 12.18 6.27
C PRO A 113 4.43 11.92 5.89
N HIS A 114 4.93 10.79 6.38
CA HIS A 114 6.06 10.07 5.84
C HIS A 114 5.60 9.17 4.70
N LEU A 115 6.40 9.08 3.64
CA LEU A 115 6.10 8.27 2.47
C LEU A 115 7.20 7.26 2.20
N ILE A 116 6.77 6.13 1.65
CA ILE A 116 7.62 5.08 1.09
C ILE A 116 7.06 4.78 -0.29
N SER A 117 7.84 5.02 -1.32
CA SER A 117 7.47 4.70 -2.70
C SER A 117 7.34 3.19 -2.92
N PHE A 118 6.84 2.81 -4.09
CA PHE A 118 6.80 1.42 -4.50
C PHE A 118 8.18 0.76 -4.62
N ASP A 119 9.24 1.56 -4.83
CA ASP A 119 10.63 1.10 -4.94
C ASP A 119 11.47 1.40 -3.68
N ASN A 120 10.79 1.68 -2.56
CA ASN A 120 11.33 1.91 -1.21
C ASN A 120 12.05 3.25 -0.98
N ALA A 121 11.84 4.25 -1.82
CA ALA A 121 12.28 5.61 -1.55
C ALA A 121 11.52 6.18 -0.35
N THR A 122 12.23 6.58 0.70
CA THR A 122 11.63 7.05 1.96
C THR A 122 11.86 8.53 2.18
N TYR A 123 10.82 9.28 2.53
CA TYR A 123 10.94 10.72 2.72
C TYR A 123 9.80 11.28 3.59
N SER A 124 10.03 12.45 4.16
CA SER A 124 9.02 13.24 4.87
C SER A 124 8.52 14.33 3.95
N PHE A 125 7.21 14.37 3.68
CA PHE A 125 6.66 15.30 2.70
C PHE A 125 6.14 16.58 3.34
N GLN A 126 5.44 16.47 4.48
CA GLN A 126 5.10 17.61 5.35
C GLN A 126 4.49 18.82 4.62
N THR A 127 3.55 18.59 3.71
CA THR A 127 2.94 19.68 2.90
C THR A 127 1.49 19.94 3.25
N VAL A 128 0.94 21.07 2.78
CA VAL A 128 -0.49 21.35 2.79
C VAL A 128 -0.99 21.49 1.35
N GLY A 129 -2.01 20.71 1.01
CA GLY A 129 -2.47 20.58 -0.36
C GLY A 129 -3.22 19.30 -0.63
N GLU A 130 -3.46 19.09 -1.92
CA GLU A 130 -4.04 17.87 -2.43
C GLU A 130 -3.16 17.36 -3.57
N PHE A 131 -2.86 16.07 -3.55
CA PHE A 131 -1.80 15.50 -4.38
C PHE A 131 -2.20 14.14 -4.93
N VAL A 132 -1.70 13.81 -6.12
CA VAL A 132 -1.74 12.45 -6.66
C VAL A 132 -0.78 11.58 -5.86
N LEU A 133 -1.33 10.69 -5.02
CA LEU A 133 -0.54 9.73 -4.25
C LEU A 133 -0.03 8.61 -5.17
N ALA A 134 -0.92 8.03 -5.99
CA ALA A 134 -0.58 7.06 -7.02
C ALA A 134 -1.65 7.03 -8.11
N LYS A 135 -1.25 6.92 -9.37
CA LYS A 135 -2.12 6.88 -10.54
C LYS A 135 -1.55 5.93 -11.58
N SER A 136 -2.42 5.11 -12.18
CA SER A 136 -2.05 4.28 -13.32
C SER A 136 -2.14 5.07 -14.62
N LYS A 137 -1.16 4.87 -15.51
CA LYS A 137 -1.18 5.35 -16.89
C LYS A 137 -2.00 4.45 -17.83
N LYS A 138 -2.43 3.27 -17.35
CA LYS A 138 -3.00 2.20 -18.18
C LYS A 138 -4.49 1.91 -17.92
N HIS A 139 -4.97 2.14 -16.71
CA HIS A 139 -6.34 1.79 -16.33
C HIS A 139 -6.93 2.75 -15.27
N ALA A 140 -8.21 2.56 -14.96
CA ALA A 140 -8.97 3.38 -14.01
C ALA A 140 -8.55 3.11 -12.54
N PHE A 141 -7.34 3.55 -12.21
CA PHE A 141 -6.76 3.53 -10.88
C PHE A 141 -6.11 4.88 -10.60
N GLU A 142 -6.61 5.57 -9.58
CA GLU A 142 -6.02 6.79 -9.07
C GLU A 142 -6.34 6.93 -7.59
N ILE A 143 -5.39 7.43 -6.82
CA ILE A 143 -5.49 7.74 -5.41
C ILE A 143 -4.91 9.13 -5.21
N GLN A 144 -5.70 10.02 -4.61
CA GLN A 144 -5.31 11.37 -4.25
C GLN A 144 -5.38 11.53 -2.73
N SER A 145 -4.40 12.21 -2.15
CA SER A 145 -4.35 12.52 -0.72
C SER A 145 -4.48 14.01 -0.48
N ARG A 146 -5.36 14.40 0.45
CA ARG A 146 -5.44 15.76 1.01
C ARG A 146 -4.65 15.79 2.32
N GLN A 147 -3.76 16.77 2.44
CA GLN A 147 -2.95 17.01 3.62
C GLN A 147 -3.34 18.37 4.21
N ARG A 148 -3.66 18.35 5.51
CA ARG A 148 -4.02 19.55 6.29
C ARG A 148 -2.93 19.87 7.31
N PRO A 149 -2.77 21.15 7.72
CA PRO A 149 -1.84 21.50 8.77
C PRO A 149 -2.27 20.91 10.13
N GLN A 150 -1.26 20.58 10.93
CA GLN A 150 -1.31 20.22 12.35
C GLN A 150 -0.31 21.13 13.07
N GLY A 151 -0.73 22.35 13.38
CA GLY A 151 0.17 23.44 13.78
C GLY A 151 0.91 24.02 12.56
N ASP A 152 2.07 24.64 12.80
CA ASP A 152 2.78 25.42 11.77
C ASP A 152 3.76 24.61 10.90
N ASN A 153 4.13 23.41 11.35
CA ASN A 153 5.28 22.67 10.80
C ASN A 153 5.02 21.21 10.46
N PHE A 154 3.88 20.66 10.90
CA PHE A 154 3.52 19.27 10.64
C PHE A 154 2.19 19.18 9.91
N SER A 155 2.03 18.24 8.99
CA SER A 155 0.76 17.99 8.32
C SER A 155 0.26 16.58 8.52
N LEU A 156 -1.03 16.36 8.27
CA LEU A 156 -1.67 15.05 8.38
C LEU A 156 -2.56 14.80 7.17
N ASN A 157 -2.61 13.56 6.70
CA ASN A 157 -3.59 13.14 5.70
C ASN A 157 -5.01 13.25 6.29
N SER A 158 -5.84 14.16 5.75
CA SER A 158 -7.20 14.43 6.24
C SER A 158 -8.31 13.83 5.39
N ALA A 159 -8.04 13.58 4.11
CA ALA A 159 -8.98 12.97 3.18
C ALA A 159 -8.27 12.20 2.07
N ILE A 160 -8.92 11.18 1.53
CA ILE A 160 -8.43 10.35 0.43
C ILE A 160 -9.53 10.27 -0.64
N ALA A 161 -9.20 10.55 -1.89
CA ALA A 161 -10.10 10.36 -3.02
C ALA A 161 -9.53 9.33 -3.98
N MET A 162 -10.38 8.47 -4.53
CA MET A 162 -9.96 7.31 -5.32
C MET A 162 -10.84 7.16 -6.55
N ASN A 163 -10.23 6.79 -7.67
CA ASN A 163 -10.91 6.22 -8.83
C ASN A 163 -10.78 4.69 -8.74
N VAL A 164 -11.87 4.03 -8.35
CA VAL A 164 -11.96 2.57 -8.13
C VAL A 164 -12.60 1.89 -9.33
N GLY A 165 -11.82 1.67 -10.38
CA GLY A 165 -12.33 1.03 -11.61
C GLY A 165 -13.39 1.86 -12.34
N GLY A 166 -13.46 3.16 -12.09
CA GLY A 166 -14.47 4.09 -12.62
C GLY A 166 -15.39 4.69 -11.55
N ASP A 167 -15.47 4.10 -10.35
CA ASP A 167 -16.19 4.70 -9.22
C ASP A 167 -15.36 5.77 -8.52
N ARG A 168 -15.88 6.99 -8.37
CA ARG A 168 -15.23 8.04 -7.58
C ARG A 168 -15.58 7.86 -6.11
N LEU A 169 -14.65 7.30 -5.34
CA LEU A 169 -14.80 7.05 -3.91
C LEU A 169 -13.95 8.02 -3.10
N CYS A 170 -14.59 8.84 -2.26
CA CYS A 170 -13.88 9.75 -1.35
C CYS A 170 -14.12 9.36 0.10
N PHE A 171 -13.06 9.45 0.91
CA PHE A 171 -13.08 9.37 2.35
C PHE A 171 -12.65 10.72 2.93
N TYR A 172 -13.48 11.27 3.81
CA TYR A 172 -13.20 12.48 4.57
C TYR A 172 -13.15 12.15 6.06
N GLY A 173 -12.08 12.60 6.72
CA GLY A 173 -12.01 12.66 8.18
C GLY A 173 -13.01 13.70 8.70
N ASP A 174 -12.50 14.85 9.11
CA ASP A 174 -13.31 15.90 9.74
C ASP A 174 -13.73 17.01 8.77
N GLU A 175 -12.89 17.31 7.78
CA GLU A 175 -13.15 18.33 6.75
C GLU A 175 -14.04 17.80 5.63
N ARG A 176 -15.31 17.54 5.96
CA ARG A 176 -16.32 17.06 5.02
C ARG A 176 -16.78 18.20 4.08
N PRO A 177 -17.17 17.88 2.83
CA PRO A 177 -17.61 18.88 1.85
C PRO A 177 -19.00 19.45 2.15
N ASP A 178 -19.76 18.82 3.06
CA ASP A 178 -21.15 19.14 3.37
C ASP A 178 -21.47 18.80 4.85
N ALA A 179 -22.71 19.05 5.27
CA ALA A 179 -23.17 18.77 6.64
C ALA A 179 -23.51 17.29 6.90
N ASN A 180 -23.31 16.39 5.92
CA ASN A 180 -23.64 14.98 6.08
C ASN A 180 -22.57 14.28 6.94
N PRO A 181 -22.98 13.49 7.96
CA PRO A 181 -22.05 12.88 8.90
C PRO A 181 -21.25 11.69 8.33
N SER A 182 -21.65 11.14 7.18
CA SER A 182 -20.90 10.04 6.57
C SER A 182 -19.50 10.51 6.20
N SER A 183 -18.50 9.68 6.48
CA SER A 183 -17.13 9.90 6.01
C SER A 183 -16.93 9.54 4.54
N PHE A 184 -17.83 8.76 3.93
CA PHE A 184 -17.66 8.32 2.54
C PHE A 184 -18.59 9.06 1.57
N ARG A 185 -18.07 9.37 0.39
CA ARG A 185 -18.85 9.81 -0.77
C ARG A 185 -18.56 8.86 -1.93
N LEU A 186 -19.60 8.34 -2.58
CA LEU A 186 -19.52 7.57 -3.81
C LEU A 186 -20.17 8.39 -4.92
N ASN A 187 -19.40 8.76 -5.93
CA ASN A 187 -19.85 9.61 -7.04
C ASN A 187 -20.51 10.91 -6.55
N GLY A 188 -19.99 11.48 -5.46
CA GLY A 188 -20.48 12.70 -4.82
C GLY A 188 -21.65 12.50 -3.84
N ALA A 189 -22.26 11.31 -3.79
CA ALA A 189 -23.35 11.01 -2.87
C ALA A 189 -22.83 10.35 -1.58
N PRO A 190 -23.33 10.72 -0.39
CA PRO A 190 -22.97 10.06 0.86
C PRO A 190 -23.43 8.60 0.86
N ILE A 191 -22.57 7.71 1.34
CA ILE A 191 -22.90 6.28 1.55
C ILE A 191 -22.72 5.90 3.01
N GLU A 192 -23.52 4.95 3.49
CA GLU A 192 -23.39 4.40 4.84
C GLU A 192 -22.95 2.94 4.75
N LEU A 193 -21.93 2.58 5.52
CA LEU A 193 -21.44 1.21 5.59
C LEU A 193 -22.25 0.43 6.64
N GLN A 194 -23.30 -0.27 6.19
CA GLN A 194 -24.24 -0.97 7.08
C GLN A 194 -23.74 -2.36 7.55
N GLY A 195 -22.63 -2.84 6.99
CA GLY A 195 -22.06 -4.16 7.28
C GLY A 195 -20.54 -4.16 7.11
N ARG A 196 -19.96 -5.38 7.08
CA ARG A 196 -18.51 -5.56 6.90
C ARG A 196 -18.04 -5.28 5.48
N THR A 197 -18.93 -5.31 4.51
CA THR A 197 -18.61 -5.20 3.09
C THR A 197 -19.63 -4.29 2.40
N TYR A 198 -19.14 -3.40 1.53
CA TYR A 198 -19.94 -2.57 0.62
C TYR A 198 -19.43 -2.76 -0.80
N TYR A 199 -20.34 -3.10 -1.71
CA TYR A 199 -20.06 -3.35 -3.13
C TYR A 199 -20.15 -2.05 -3.94
N LEU A 200 -19.11 -1.77 -4.74
CA LEU A 200 -19.09 -0.63 -5.65
C LEU A 200 -19.64 -1.02 -7.04
N PRO A 201 -20.35 -0.11 -7.74
CA PRO A 201 -20.95 -0.37 -9.05
C PRO A 201 -20.00 -0.94 -10.11
N LYS A 202 -18.74 -0.49 -10.14
CA LYS A 202 -17.70 -0.95 -11.08
C LYS A 202 -16.94 -2.19 -10.61
N GLY A 203 -17.40 -2.83 -9.53
CA GLY A 203 -16.90 -4.12 -9.06
C GLY A 203 -15.79 -4.06 -8.01
N GLY A 204 -15.42 -2.86 -7.57
CA GLY A 204 -14.62 -2.69 -6.36
C GLY A 204 -15.42 -3.02 -5.10
N VAL A 205 -14.71 -3.17 -3.98
CA VAL A 205 -15.31 -3.50 -2.68
C VAL A 205 -14.64 -2.70 -1.57
N ILE A 206 -15.43 -2.18 -0.63
CA ILE A 206 -14.96 -1.62 0.64
C ILE A 206 -15.23 -2.67 1.73
N ARG A 207 -14.20 -3.09 2.46
CA ARG A 207 -14.31 -3.96 3.63
C ARG A 207 -13.91 -3.23 4.90
N VAL A 208 -14.59 -3.53 5.99
CA VAL A 208 -14.34 -2.97 7.32
C VAL A 208 -13.67 -4.05 8.19
N GLU A 209 -12.42 -3.82 8.57
CA GLU A 209 -11.65 -4.69 9.47
C GLU A 209 -11.22 -3.91 10.72
N GLY A 210 -11.96 -4.12 11.82
CA GLY A 210 -11.78 -3.34 13.03
C GLY A 210 -12.05 -1.86 12.78
N LYS A 211 -11.01 -1.03 12.79
CA LYS A 211 -11.07 0.40 12.48
C LYS A 211 -10.54 0.76 11.08
N ASN A 212 -10.05 -0.24 10.33
CA ASN A 212 -9.45 -0.05 9.03
C ASN A 212 -10.50 -0.24 7.94
N TYR A 213 -10.34 0.49 6.84
CA TYR A 213 -11.05 0.24 5.60
C TYR A 213 -10.10 -0.37 4.59
N ILE A 214 -10.51 -1.47 3.97
CA ILE A 214 -9.77 -2.13 2.89
C ILE A 214 -10.57 -1.95 1.62
N ILE A 215 -9.99 -1.27 0.64
CA ILE A 215 -10.62 -1.00 -0.64
C ILE A 215 -9.89 -1.85 -1.67
N ASN A 216 -10.60 -2.79 -2.27
CA ASN A 216 -10.09 -3.64 -3.34
C ASN A 216 -10.68 -3.19 -4.67
N TRP A 217 -9.81 -3.02 -5.67
CA TRP A 217 -10.21 -2.71 -7.04
C TRP A 217 -10.76 -3.97 -7.72
N PRO A 218 -11.62 -3.82 -8.76
CA PRO A 218 -12.06 -4.94 -9.58
C PRO A 218 -10.90 -5.65 -10.28
N THR A 219 -9.77 -4.95 -10.48
CA THR A 219 -8.52 -5.40 -11.12
C THR A 219 -7.48 -5.95 -10.15
N GLY A 220 -7.74 -5.91 -8.84
CA GLY A 220 -6.96 -6.60 -7.81
C GLY A 220 -6.03 -5.73 -6.97
N GLU A 221 -5.84 -4.46 -7.33
CA GLU A 221 -5.13 -3.49 -6.49
C GLU A 221 -5.86 -3.28 -5.17
N ARG A 222 -5.13 -2.79 -4.17
CA ARG A 222 -5.66 -2.62 -2.82
C ARG A 222 -5.17 -1.35 -2.16
N VAL A 223 -6.07 -0.71 -1.41
CA VAL A 223 -5.73 0.30 -0.41
C VAL A 223 -6.17 -0.18 0.96
N VAL A 224 -5.29 -0.06 1.95
CA VAL A 224 -5.64 -0.14 3.37
C VAL A 224 -5.58 1.26 3.95
N MET A 225 -6.71 1.76 4.42
CA MET A 225 -6.83 3.00 5.17
C MET A 225 -6.92 2.69 6.67
N ASP A 226 -5.90 3.07 7.42
CA ASP A 226 -5.88 2.99 8.88
C ASP A 226 -6.28 4.34 9.48
N LYS A 227 -7.54 4.40 9.94
CA LYS A 227 -8.10 5.58 10.59
C LYS A 227 -7.47 5.77 11.97
N ARG A 228 -6.99 6.98 12.22
CA ARG A 228 -6.38 7.43 13.48
C ARG A 228 -7.10 8.67 14.02
N GLY A 229 -6.90 8.94 15.30
CA GLY A 229 -7.58 10.02 16.00
C GLY A 229 -9.04 9.72 16.36
N LEU A 230 -9.65 10.64 17.11
CA LEU A 230 -11.04 10.62 17.55
C LEU A 230 -11.61 12.05 17.45
N GLY A 231 -12.93 12.18 17.38
CA GLY A 231 -13.59 13.50 17.29
C GLY A 231 -13.11 14.27 16.07
N ASN A 232 -12.74 15.54 16.26
CA ASN A 232 -12.32 16.47 15.19
C ASN A 232 -10.79 16.45 14.93
N ASN A 233 -10.12 15.34 15.21
CA ASN A 233 -8.68 15.15 14.97
C ASN A 233 -8.39 13.84 14.20
N VAL A 234 -9.29 13.44 13.31
CA VAL A 234 -9.12 12.27 12.45
C VAL A 234 -8.05 12.54 11.39
N PHE A 235 -7.17 11.56 11.23
CA PHE A 235 -6.25 11.45 10.10
C PHE A 235 -6.16 9.99 9.64
N VAL A 236 -5.56 9.77 8.47
CA VAL A 236 -5.55 8.44 7.84
C VAL A 236 -4.17 8.07 7.31
N ASN A 237 -3.69 6.90 7.72
CA ASN A 237 -2.56 6.26 7.07
C ASN A 237 -3.08 5.46 5.87
N VAL A 238 -2.36 5.47 4.76
CA VAL A 238 -2.75 4.81 3.51
C VAL A 238 -1.63 3.90 3.06
N SER A 239 -1.90 2.59 2.96
CA SER A 239 -1.00 1.62 2.34
C SER A 239 -1.60 1.11 1.05
N VAL A 240 -0.85 1.25 -0.04
CA VAL A 240 -1.26 0.95 -1.41
C VAL A 240 -0.53 -0.28 -1.89
N SER A 241 -1.25 -1.22 -2.50
CA SER A 241 -0.70 -2.42 -3.13
C SER A 241 -1.08 -2.44 -4.60
N VAL A 242 -0.07 -2.49 -5.46
CA VAL A 242 -0.21 -2.58 -6.92
C VAL A 242 0.59 -3.78 -7.43
N PHE A 243 0.45 -4.13 -8.71
CA PHE A 243 1.10 -5.32 -9.26
C PHE A 243 2.46 -5.03 -9.89
N ARG A 244 3.46 -5.87 -9.60
CA ARG A 244 4.83 -5.74 -10.13
C ARG A 244 4.91 -5.81 -11.67
N CYS A 245 3.96 -6.46 -12.32
CA CYS A 245 3.90 -6.60 -13.78
C CYS A 245 3.41 -5.33 -14.48
N ASP A 246 2.93 -4.34 -13.73
CA ASP A 246 2.62 -2.99 -14.22
C ASP A 246 3.77 -2.00 -13.95
N GLN A 247 5.01 -2.52 -13.83
CA GLN A 247 6.23 -1.74 -13.60
C GLN A 247 6.36 -0.55 -14.56
N GLY A 248 6.63 0.64 -14.02
CA GLY A 248 6.79 1.88 -14.79
C GLY A 248 5.47 2.50 -15.30
N LEU A 249 4.32 1.87 -15.03
CA LEU A 249 3.00 2.35 -15.44
C LEU A 249 2.29 3.15 -14.35
N PHE A 250 2.94 3.36 -13.21
CA PHE A 250 2.45 4.23 -12.15
C PHE A 250 3.15 5.58 -12.17
N GLU A 251 2.47 6.56 -11.60
CA GLU A 251 3.01 7.88 -11.32
C GLU A 251 2.33 8.41 -10.05
N GLY A 252 3.08 9.09 -9.19
CA GLY A 252 2.53 9.71 -7.99
C GLY A 252 3.64 10.07 -7.02
N LEU A 253 3.23 10.55 -5.85
CA LEU A 253 4.13 10.62 -4.70
C LEU A 253 4.71 9.24 -4.32
N LEU A 254 4.05 8.13 -4.66
CA LEU A 254 4.58 6.78 -4.45
C LEU A 254 5.52 6.28 -5.55
N GLY A 255 5.98 7.17 -6.44
CA GLY A 255 6.95 6.82 -7.48
C GLY A 255 6.34 6.14 -8.70
N ASN A 256 7.19 5.50 -9.50
CA ASN A 256 6.79 4.91 -10.78
C ASN A 256 6.71 3.37 -10.78
N ALA A 257 7.13 2.75 -9.68
CA ALA A 257 7.08 1.31 -9.45
C ALA A 257 7.90 0.48 -10.46
N ASN A 258 9.03 0.98 -10.96
CA ASN A 258 9.86 0.30 -11.96
C ASN A 258 10.98 -0.56 -11.34
N GLY A 259 11.15 -0.53 -10.02
CA GLY A 259 12.22 -1.23 -9.29
C GLY A 259 13.49 -0.40 -9.08
N ASN A 260 13.49 0.88 -9.44
CA ASN A 260 14.64 1.79 -9.35
C ASN A 260 14.35 2.98 -8.44
N ILE A 261 14.83 2.91 -7.21
CA ILE A 261 14.66 3.98 -6.20
C ILE A 261 15.18 5.36 -6.64
N ASP A 262 16.17 5.40 -7.53
CA ASP A 262 16.87 6.63 -7.90
C ASP A 262 16.02 7.54 -8.82
N ASP A 263 14.97 7.01 -9.45
CA ASP A 263 14.11 7.75 -10.39
C ASP A 263 12.68 8.01 -9.88
N ASP A 264 12.36 7.62 -8.65
CA ASP A 264 11.03 7.84 -8.04
C ASP A 264 10.69 9.31 -7.83
N PHE A 265 11.71 10.16 -7.73
CA PHE A 265 11.56 11.60 -7.55
C PHE A 265 11.87 12.40 -8.82
N ASN A 266 12.10 11.72 -9.95
CA ASN A 266 12.43 12.41 -11.20
C ASN A 266 11.25 13.29 -11.63
N GLN A 267 11.59 14.53 -11.97
CA GLN A 267 10.60 15.54 -12.30
C GLN A 267 9.90 15.22 -13.62
N ARG A 268 8.56 15.26 -13.67
CA ARG A 268 7.74 14.92 -14.87
C ARG A 268 8.13 15.73 -16.13
N ASN A 269 8.54 16.99 -15.94
CA ASN A 269 8.70 18.00 -17.01
C ASN A 269 10.04 18.75 -16.97
N SER A 270 11.05 18.19 -16.30
CA SER A 270 12.30 18.92 -16.04
C SER A 270 13.52 18.03 -16.17
N SER A 271 14.48 18.49 -16.97
CA SER A 271 15.86 17.98 -17.03
C SER A 271 16.75 18.63 -15.97
N ARG A 272 16.18 19.30 -14.95
CA ARG A 272 16.97 19.76 -13.80
C ARG A 272 17.46 18.54 -13.05
N SER A 273 18.76 18.37 -13.06
CA SER A 273 19.43 17.38 -12.22
C SER A 273 18.97 17.56 -10.78
N MET A 274 18.47 16.46 -10.21
CA MET A 274 18.20 16.34 -8.79
C MET A 274 19.42 16.84 -8.01
N PRO A 275 19.24 17.57 -6.90
CA PRO A 275 20.37 17.97 -6.08
C PRO A 275 21.20 16.73 -5.69
N ALA A 276 22.52 16.78 -5.90
CA ALA A 276 23.44 15.64 -5.76
C ALA A 276 23.53 15.06 -4.33
N TYR A 277 22.78 15.60 -3.37
CA TYR A 277 22.79 15.22 -1.96
C TYR A 277 21.79 14.09 -1.61
N MET A 278 21.14 13.44 -2.59
CA MET A 278 20.22 12.31 -2.32
C MET A 278 20.87 11.09 -1.62
N ALA A 279 22.20 11.10 -1.40
CA ALA A 279 22.87 10.15 -0.52
C ALA A 279 22.51 10.32 0.98
N PHE A 280 21.78 11.38 1.34
CA PHE A 280 21.23 11.56 2.68
C PHE A 280 19.77 11.10 2.70
N SER A 281 19.53 9.92 3.28
CA SER A 281 18.19 9.57 3.77
C SER A 281 17.66 10.72 4.64
N SER A 282 16.39 11.10 4.49
CA SER A 282 15.67 12.12 5.30
C SER A 282 15.63 11.83 6.82
N PHE A 283 16.41 10.85 7.27
CA PHE A 283 16.48 10.38 8.64
C PHE A 283 17.94 10.25 9.14
N GLY A 284 18.88 10.91 8.46
CA GLY A 284 20.22 11.24 8.97
C GLY A 284 21.31 10.18 8.78
N ASN A 285 22.44 10.59 8.19
CA ASN A 285 23.72 9.89 8.33
C ASN A 285 24.57 10.64 9.37
N GLN A 286 24.93 9.97 10.47
CA GLN A 286 25.61 10.59 11.63
C GLN A 286 27.09 10.98 11.39
N ALA A 287 27.65 10.67 10.22
CA ALA A 287 29.08 10.84 9.96
C ALA A 287 29.52 12.27 9.54
N MET A 288 28.61 13.20 9.21
CA MET A 288 28.96 14.59 8.86
C MET A 288 27.91 15.59 9.38
N GLN A 289 27.93 15.89 10.68
CA GLN A 289 26.75 16.39 11.39
C GLN A 289 26.15 17.72 10.89
N GLN A 290 26.93 18.78 10.65
CA GLN A 290 26.34 20.08 10.25
C GLN A 290 26.06 20.20 8.75
N ALA A 291 26.99 19.76 7.90
CA ALA A 291 26.79 19.80 6.45
C ALA A 291 25.64 18.87 6.01
N ALA A 292 25.49 17.71 6.65
CA ALA A 292 24.38 16.80 6.37
C ALA A 292 23.03 17.37 6.84
N GLN A 293 22.97 18.07 7.98
CA GLN A 293 21.73 18.68 8.48
C GLN A 293 21.23 19.81 7.57
N ASN A 294 22.12 20.68 7.11
CA ASN A 294 21.73 21.74 6.17
C ASN A 294 21.27 21.17 4.83
N ALA A 295 21.99 20.17 4.30
CA ALA A 295 21.60 19.47 3.08
C ALA A 295 20.25 18.74 3.22
N GLU A 296 19.99 18.12 4.38
CA GLU A 296 18.71 17.47 4.69
C GLU A 296 17.55 18.49 4.71
N ARG A 297 17.72 19.67 5.31
CA ARG A 297 16.67 20.70 5.28
C ARG A 297 16.46 21.28 3.88
N GLU A 298 17.52 21.44 3.08
CA GLU A 298 17.40 21.82 1.67
C GLU A 298 16.64 20.76 0.87
N TYR A 299 16.87 19.47 1.15
CA TYR A 299 16.12 18.37 0.56
C TYR A 299 14.64 18.43 0.88
N LEU A 300 14.32 18.60 2.16
CA LEU A 300 12.93 18.71 2.61
C LEU A 300 12.24 19.93 1.99
N ALA A 301 12.95 21.05 1.82
CA ALA A 301 12.44 22.22 1.13
C ALA A 301 12.16 21.98 -0.36
N PHE A 302 13.04 21.24 -1.05
CA PHE A 302 12.80 20.81 -2.43
C PHE A 302 11.55 19.91 -2.52
N LEU A 303 11.43 18.94 -1.60
CA LEU A 303 10.28 18.03 -1.56
C LEU A 303 8.97 18.78 -1.34
N ALA A 304 8.93 19.68 -0.36
CA ALA A 304 7.72 20.43 0.01
C ALA A 304 7.27 21.46 -1.03
N LYS A 305 8.16 21.84 -1.95
CA LYS A 305 7.92 22.87 -2.96
C LYS A 305 7.91 22.31 -4.38
N ASP A 306 9.09 22.08 -4.95
CA ASP A 306 9.24 21.74 -6.36
C ASP A 306 8.63 20.37 -6.67
N PHE A 307 8.97 19.35 -5.87
CA PHE A 307 8.40 18.02 -6.04
C PHE A 307 6.89 17.99 -5.73
N ALA A 308 6.46 18.65 -4.65
CA ALA A 308 5.05 18.72 -4.29
C ALA A 308 4.19 19.34 -5.39
N ASP A 309 4.68 20.37 -6.06
CA ASP A 309 3.94 21.07 -7.10
C ASP A 309 3.74 20.24 -8.39
N GLU A 310 4.57 19.24 -8.63
CA GLU A 310 4.38 18.31 -9.76
C GLU A 310 3.21 17.35 -9.57
N TRP A 311 2.95 16.98 -8.31
CA TRP A 311 1.90 16.03 -7.95
C TRP A 311 0.65 16.73 -7.44
N ARG A 312 0.70 18.05 -7.25
CA ARG A 312 -0.44 18.84 -6.81
C ARG A 312 -1.56 18.77 -7.83
N ILE A 313 -2.76 18.42 -7.37
CA ILE A 313 -3.92 18.32 -8.25
C ILE A 313 -4.47 19.70 -8.61
N THR A 314 -5.13 19.79 -9.76
CA THR A 314 -5.87 20.96 -10.21
C THR A 314 -7.37 20.73 -10.03
N THR A 315 -8.17 21.78 -10.17
CA THR A 315 -9.63 21.64 -10.17
C THR A 315 -10.13 20.65 -11.21
N THR A 316 -9.45 20.52 -12.36
CA THR A 316 -9.84 19.60 -13.43
C THR A 316 -9.42 18.16 -13.19
N SER A 317 -8.30 17.92 -12.48
CA SER A 317 -7.86 16.57 -12.15
C SER A 317 -8.38 16.06 -10.81
N SER A 318 -9.00 16.92 -9.99
CA SER A 318 -9.43 16.55 -8.65
C SER A 318 -10.56 15.52 -8.63
N LEU A 319 -10.41 14.53 -7.76
CA LEU A 319 -11.45 13.56 -7.43
C LEU A 319 -12.27 13.97 -6.19
N PHE A 320 -11.83 14.99 -5.45
CA PHE A 320 -12.52 15.43 -4.24
C PHE A 320 -13.80 16.20 -4.57
N ASP A 321 -14.81 16.00 -3.73
CA ASP A 321 -15.95 16.90 -3.57
C ASP A 321 -15.54 18.14 -2.73
N TYR A 322 -16.16 19.28 -3.03
CA TYR A 322 -15.89 20.57 -2.40
C TYR A 322 -17.18 21.21 -1.88
N GLY A 323 -17.07 21.92 -0.76
CA GLY A 323 -18.16 22.75 -0.25
C GLY A 323 -18.38 24.02 -1.08
N PHE A 324 -19.39 24.79 -0.70
CA PHE A 324 -19.73 26.04 -1.38
C PHE A 324 -18.54 27.01 -1.42
N GLY A 325 -18.15 27.44 -2.62
CA GLY A 325 -17.04 28.37 -2.83
C GLY A 325 -15.64 27.78 -2.60
N GLN A 326 -15.55 26.48 -2.32
CA GLN A 326 -14.27 25.80 -2.11
C GLN A 326 -13.75 25.15 -3.40
N GLY A 327 -12.44 24.95 -3.44
CA GLY A 327 -11.73 24.21 -4.50
C GLY A 327 -10.35 23.79 -3.99
N THR A 328 -9.48 23.30 -4.89
CA THR A 328 -8.12 22.85 -4.51
C THR A 328 -7.30 23.94 -3.81
N LEU A 329 -7.52 25.21 -4.18
CA LEU A 329 -6.86 26.37 -3.57
C LEU A 329 -7.26 26.57 -2.10
N SER A 330 -8.46 26.16 -1.68
CA SER A 330 -8.91 26.24 -0.29
C SER A 330 -8.11 25.34 0.64
N PHE A 331 -7.47 24.31 0.09
CA PHE A 331 -6.69 23.32 0.83
C PHE A 331 -5.19 23.44 0.56
N THR A 332 -4.73 24.50 -0.09
CA THR A 332 -3.33 24.67 -0.51
C THR A 332 -2.65 25.79 0.28
N ASP A 333 -1.53 25.47 0.93
CA ASP A 333 -0.55 26.44 1.42
C ASP A 333 0.85 26.06 0.93
N ARG A 334 1.36 26.83 -0.03
CA ARG A 334 2.69 26.62 -0.65
C ARG A 334 3.85 27.14 0.20
N SER A 335 3.56 27.82 1.30
CA SER A 335 4.57 28.27 2.25
C SER A 335 4.77 27.29 3.42
N PHE A 336 4.06 26.16 3.41
CA PHE A 336 4.15 25.12 4.43
C PHE A 336 5.21 24.07 4.06
N PRO A 337 5.98 23.53 5.02
CA PRO A 337 6.00 23.88 6.44
C PRO A 337 6.81 25.17 6.68
N ARG A 338 6.54 25.87 7.79
CA ARG A 338 7.32 27.07 8.13
C ARG A 338 8.76 26.73 8.53
N VAL A 339 8.96 25.57 9.15
CA VAL A 339 10.25 25.01 9.54
C VAL A 339 10.30 23.53 9.17
N HIS A 340 11.38 23.11 8.49
CA HIS A 340 11.64 21.70 8.20
C HIS A 340 12.36 21.04 9.36
N TYR A 341 11.63 20.37 10.25
CA TYR A 341 12.22 19.60 11.35
C TYR A 341 12.93 18.33 10.85
N THR A 342 13.95 17.89 11.59
CA THR A 342 14.62 16.60 11.37
C THR A 342 14.77 15.82 12.68
N LEU A 343 15.27 14.59 12.62
CA LEU A 343 15.58 13.81 13.85
C LEU A 343 16.70 14.46 14.69
N ALA A 344 17.56 15.27 14.08
CA ALA A 344 18.63 15.97 14.78
C ALA A 344 18.11 17.08 15.70
N ASP A 345 16.87 17.55 15.49
CA ASP A 345 16.21 18.52 16.36
C ASP A 345 15.69 17.90 17.67
N LEU A 346 15.70 16.57 17.79
CA LEU A 346 15.37 15.86 19.01
C LEU A 346 16.61 15.70 19.90
N SER A 347 16.43 15.79 21.23
CA SER A 347 17.49 15.45 22.17
C SER A 347 17.93 13.97 22.05
N PRO A 348 19.18 13.61 22.42
CA PRO A 348 19.65 12.22 22.35
C PRO A 348 18.77 11.23 23.12
N ASN A 349 18.19 11.66 24.24
CA ASN A 349 17.25 10.86 25.03
C ASN A 349 15.94 10.63 24.29
N GLN A 350 15.39 11.65 23.63
CA GLN A 350 14.19 11.52 22.80
C GLN A 350 14.44 10.58 21.61
N GLN A 351 15.57 10.73 20.91
CA GLN A 351 15.92 9.82 19.80
C GLN A 351 16.04 8.37 20.28
N SER A 352 16.71 8.13 21.41
CA SER A 352 16.88 6.78 21.96
C SER A 352 15.54 6.17 22.39
N ALA A 353 14.69 6.94 23.06
CA ALA A 353 13.35 6.49 23.47
C ALA A 353 12.45 6.20 22.27
N ALA A 354 12.45 7.08 21.27
CA ALA A 354 11.70 6.91 20.03
C ALA A 354 12.15 5.65 19.29
N ARG A 355 13.46 5.47 19.13
CA ARG A 355 14.04 4.28 18.48
C ARG A 355 13.61 3.00 19.17
N GLN A 356 13.74 2.94 20.51
CA GLN A 356 13.33 1.75 21.28
C GLN A 356 11.84 1.46 21.06
N ARG A 357 10.98 2.48 21.19
CA ARG A 357 9.54 2.32 21.03
C ARG A 357 9.15 1.83 19.62
N CYS A 358 9.81 2.33 18.59
CA CYS A 358 9.56 1.89 17.21
C CYS A 358 10.00 0.44 16.98
N LEU A 359 11.17 0.04 17.51
CA LEU A 359 11.65 -1.34 17.43
C LEU A 359 10.73 -2.31 18.20
N ASP A 360 10.26 -1.92 19.40
CA ASP A 360 9.33 -2.72 20.21
C ASP A 360 7.98 -2.94 19.49
N MET A 361 7.58 -2.01 18.64
CA MET A 361 6.36 -2.08 17.83
C MET A 361 6.56 -2.81 16.49
N GLY A 362 7.76 -3.34 16.23
CA GLY A 362 8.07 -4.12 15.03
C GLY A 362 8.23 -3.27 13.76
N ILE A 363 8.57 -1.98 13.89
CA ILE A 363 8.80 -1.11 12.73
C ILE A 363 10.10 -1.53 12.03
N PRO A 364 10.08 -1.81 10.71
CA PRO A 364 11.28 -2.21 9.97
C PRO A 364 12.26 -1.04 9.81
N ASN A 365 13.54 -1.36 9.55
CA ASN A 365 14.61 -0.36 9.50
C ASN A 365 14.39 0.76 8.47
N ASN A 366 13.78 0.45 7.33
CA ASN A 366 13.45 1.44 6.29
C ASN A 366 12.37 2.44 6.75
N GLU A 367 11.54 2.09 7.74
CA GLU A 367 10.51 2.97 8.31
C GLU A 367 10.88 3.58 9.66
N LEU A 368 12.01 3.14 10.23
CA LEU A 368 12.40 3.49 11.59
C LEU A 368 12.55 5.00 11.77
N GLY A 369 13.09 5.68 10.75
CA GLY A 369 13.27 7.13 10.77
C GLY A 369 11.96 7.90 10.87
N GLY A 370 10.97 7.57 10.04
CA GLY A 370 9.65 8.19 10.10
C GLY A 370 8.95 7.91 11.42
N CYS A 371 8.97 6.66 11.89
CA CYS A 371 8.42 6.34 13.20
C CYS A 371 9.07 7.11 14.35
N MET A 372 10.41 7.27 14.32
CA MET A 372 11.12 8.04 15.33
C MET A 372 10.74 9.52 15.30
N PHE A 373 10.48 10.05 14.11
CA PHE A 373 10.06 11.43 13.89
C PHE A 373 8.65 11.66 14.46
N ASP A 374 7.68 10.84 14.03
CA ASP A 374 6.31 10.79 14.54
C ASP A 374 6.25 10.77 16.08
N PHE A 375 6.96 9.82 16.70
CA PHE A 375 6.93 9.65 18.15
C PHE A 375 7.69 10.78 18.87
N GLY A 376 8.85 11.18 18.36
CA GLY A 376 9.73 12.15 19.00
C GLY A 376 9.19 13.58 18.99
N HIS A 377 8.61 14.01 17.87
CA HIS A 377 8.09 15.38 17.70
C HIS A 377 6.62 15.51 18.05
N LEU A 378 5.79 14.51 17.72
CA LEU A 378 4.34 14.60 17.80
C LEU A 378 3.69 13.61 18.77
N ASN A 379 4.46 12.70 19.36
CA ASN A 379 3.95 11.61 20.18
C ASN A 379 2.88 10.77 19.44
N ILE A 380 3.03 10.64 18.12
CA ILE A 380 2.19 9.75 17.31
C ILE A 380 2.61 8.31 17.61
N THR A 381 1.61 7.44 17.84
CA THR A 381 1.86 6.03 18.11
C THR A 381 2.43 5.35 16.86
N PRO A 382 3.51 4.56 16.96
CA PRO A 382 4.09 3.84 15.83
C PRO A 382 3.05 3.09 15.00
N ASN A 383 3.19 3.19 13.68
CA ASN A 383 2.29 2.57 12.71
C ASN A 383 2.98 1.42 11.97
N PRO A 384 2.87 0.17 12.46
CA PRO A 384 3.39 -0.99 11.74
C PRO A 384 2.65 -1.16 10.40
N MET A 385 3.34 -1.76 9.43
CA MET A 385 2.73 -2.03 8.12
C MET A 385 1.49 -2.91 8.31
N PRO A 386 0.33 -2.52 7.74
CA PRO A 386 -0.89 -3.29 7.92
C PRO A 386 -0.77 -4.64 7.23
N THR A 387 -1.28 -5.68 7.89
CA THR A 387 -1.39 -7.04 7.36
C THR A 387 -2.88 -7.40 7.23
N PRO A 388 -3.61 -6.75 6.29
CA PRO A 388 -5.03 -7.01 6.10
C PRO A 388 -5.27 -8.48 5.74
N SER A 389 -6.45 -9.01 6.09
CA SER A 389 -6.79 -10.34 5.64
C SER A 389 -6.81 -10.42 4.10
N ASN A 390 -6.44 -11.57 3.55
CA ASN A 390 -6.61 -11.83 2.13
C ASN A 390 -7.84 -12.73 1.97
N PRO A 391 -8.96 -12.22 1.41
CA PRO A 391 -10.24 -12.93 1.42
C PRO A 391 -10.21 -14.25 0.62
N ILE A 392 -9.26 -14.41 -0.29
CA ILE A 392 -9.10 -15.65 -1.08
C ILE A 392 -8.17 -16.67 -0.43
N THR A 393 -7.41 -16.31 0.62
CA THR A 393 -6.49 -17.24 1.28
C THR A 393 -7.28 -18.31 2.04
N GLY A 394 -7.18 -19.56 1.58
CA GLY A 394 -7.91 -20.68 2.17
C GLY A 394 -9.41 -20.67 1.88
N ALA A 395 -9.88 -19.83 0.94
CA ALA A 395 -11.27 -19.82 0.53
C ALA A 395 -11.67 -21.16 -0.11
N VAL A 396 -12.80 -21.72 0.34
CA VAL A 396 -13.39 -22.94 -0.21
C VAL A 396 -14.74 -22.57 -0.80
N LEU A 397 -14.88 -22.69 -2.11
CA LEU A 397 -16.14 -22.45 -2.80
C LEU A 397 -17.07 -23.65 -2.59
N ILE A 398 -18.15 -23.43 -1.86
CA ILE A 398 -19.20 -24.43 -1.66
C ILE A 398 -20.09 -24.45 -2.90
N LYS A 399 -20.54 -25.65 -3.31
CA LYS A 399 -21.49 -25.80 -4.40
C LYS A 399 -22.80 -25.07 -4.08
N ILE A 400 -23.24 -24.22 -5.01
CA ILE A 400 -24.52 -23.49 -4.91
C ILE A 400 -25.53 -24.19 -5.80
N GLU A 401 -26.70 -24.53 -5.24
CA GLU A 401 -27.78 -25.16 -6.02
C GLU A 401 -28.66 -24.12 -6.74
N ARG A 402 -28.80 -22.91 -6.17
CA ARG A 402 -29.64 -21.83 -6.72
C ARG A 402 -29.03 -20.45 -6.47
N PRO A 403 -29.05 -19.54 -7.46
CA PRO A 403 -28.58 -18.17 -7.29
C PRO A 403 -29.43 -17.42 -6.27
N ARG A 404 -28.78 -16.62 -5.42
CA ARG A 404 -29.42 -15.72 -4.43
C ARG A 404 -28.70 -14.39 -4.43
N ILE A 405 -29.45 -13.29 -4.61
CA ILE A 405 -28.89 -11.94 -4.73
C ILE A 405 -28.03 -11.61 -3.49
N ASN A 406 -26.82 -11.12 -3.75
CA ASN A 406 -25.90 -10.55 -2.78
C ASN A 406 -25.54 -9.13 -3.23
N ASN A 407 -26.10 -8.13 -2.58
CA ASN A 407 -25.82 -6.73 -2.88
C ASN A 407 -25.93 -5.87 -1.61
N ASN A 408 -25.76 -4.55 -1.73
CA ASN A 408 -25.78 -3.66 -0.56
C ASN A 408 -27.14 -3.60 0.17
N GLN A 409 -28.22 -4.14 -0.43
CA GLN A 409 -29.55 -4.20 0.17
C GLN A 409 -29.90 -5.61 0.69
N HIS A 410 -29.24 -6.65 0.17
CA HIS A 410 -29.52 -8.04 0.47
C HIS A 410 -28.22 -8.74 0.83
N ALA A 411 -27.98 -8.90 2.13
CA ALA A 411 -26.82 -9.63 2.65
C ALA A 411 -27.19 -11.07 3.02
N PHE A 412 -26.27 -11.99 2.82
CA PHE A 412 -26.34 -13.32 3.42
C PHE A 412 -26.08 -13.17 4.93
N ALA A 413 -26.97 -13.70 5.77
CA ALA A 413 -26.74 -13.68 7.21
C ALA A 413 -25.50 -14.54 7.52
N ASP A 414 -24.50 -13.94 8.19
CA ASP A 414 -23.31 -14.65 8.67
C ASP A 414 -23.71 -15.92 9.44
N GLY A 415 -23.46 -17.09 8.84
CA GLY A 415 -23.36 -18.37 9.56
C GLY A 415 -24.63 -19.06 10.06
N LYS A 416 -25.84 -18.83 9.50
CA LYS A 416 -27.04 -19.62 9.87
C LYS A 416 -27.83 -20.17 8.68
N GLU A 417 -27.24 -21.11 7.94
CA GLU A 417 -28.04 -22.16 7.30
C GLU A 417 -27.37 -23.51 7.61
N VAL A 418 -27.83 -24.15 8.69
CA VAL A 418 -27.63 -25.58 8.95
C VAL A 418 -28.53 -26.33 7.97
N GLY A 419 -28.06 -26.49 6.74
CA GLY A 419 -28.56 -27.50 5.82
C GLY A 419 -27.89 -28.82 6.18
N THR A 420 -28.65 -29.75 6.74
CA THR A 420 -28.19 -31.11 7.09
C THR A 420 -27.75 -31.88 5.85
N ARG A 421 -26.48 -31.74 5.48
CA ARG A 421 -25.63 -32.64 4.68
C ARG A 421 -24.30 -31.91 4.51
N ASN A 422 -23.20 -32.46 5.03
CA ASN A 422 -21.85 -31.92 4.81
C ASN A 422 -21.66 -31.66 3.30
N PRO A 423 -21.56 -30.40 2.85
CA PRO A 423 -21.37 -30.09 1.45
C PRO A 423 -19.96 -30.48 1.03
N LEU A 424 -19.83 -31.25 -0.06
CA LEU A 424 -18.54 -31.57 -0.65
C LEU A 424 -17.98 -30.32 -1.36
N PRO A 425 -16.68 -30.02 -1.25
CA PRO A 425 -16.03 -29.00 -2.06
C PRO A 425 -16.21 -29.30 -3.55
N ILE A 426 -16.20 -28.27 -4.41
CA ILE A 426 -16.14 -28.47 -5.86
C ILE A 426 -14.87 -29.29 -6.17
N SER A 427 -15.04 -30.51 -6.68
CA SER A 427 -13.95 -31.41 -6.99
C SER A 427 -13.16 -30.89 -8.19
N ASN A 428 -11.83 -30.75 -8.04
CA ASN A 428 -10.91 -30.64 -9.17
C ASN A 428 -11.03 -31.90 -10.04
N PRO A 429 -10.99 -31.81 -11.39
CA PRO A 429 -10.86 -32.97 -12.23
C PRO A 429 -9.55 -33.70 -11.90
N SER A 430 -9.69 -34.98 -11.60
CA SER A 430 -8.72 -35.90 -11.04
C SER A 430 -7.48 -36.15 -11.92
N ASN A 431 -6.30 -36.13 -11.29
CA ASN A 431 -5.24 -37.09 -11.63
C ASN A 431 -5.40 -38.27 -10.68
N GLU A 432 -5.75 -39.43 -11.23
CA GLU A 432 -5.66 -40.71 -10.52
C GLU A 432 -4.18 -41.11 -10.34
N GLY A 433 -3.88 -41.65 -9.15
CA GLY A 433 -2.69 -42.46 -8.93
C GLY A 433 -1.65 -41.86 -7.99
N ASP A 434 -1.91 -41.91 -6.68
CA ASP A 434 -0.98 -42.61 -5.77
C ASP A 434 -1.61 -42.84 -4.40
N LYS A 435 -1.66 -44.11 -4.00
CA LYS A 435 -2.00 -44.52 -2.64
C LYS A 435 -0.76 -44.39 -1.77
N ASN A 436 -0.82 -43.65 -0.67
CA ASN A 436 -0.06 -43.93 0.56
C ASN A 436 -0.55 -43.10 1.77
N PRO A 437 -0.25 -43.52 3.02
CA PRO A 437 -1.25 -43.70 4.06
C PRO A 437 -1.50 -42.47 4.96
N VAL A 438 -2.64 -42.54 5.66
CA VAL A 438 -3.11 -41.60 6.69
C VAL A 438 -2.05 -41.44 7.78
N ILE A 439 -1.50 -40.23 7.93
CA ILE A 439 -0.76 -39.80 9.13
C ILE A 439 -1.75 -39.11 10.06
N GLU A 440 -1.97 -39.72 11.22
CA GLU A 440 -2.73 -39.16 12.34
C GLU A 440 -2.06 -37.86 12.83
N ARG A 441 -2.85 -36.79 13.01
CA ARG A 441 -2.37 -35.53 13.59
C ARG A 441 -1.95 -35.76 15.05
N PRO A 442 -0.79 -35.27 15.51
CA PRO A 442 -0.46 -35.35 16.94
C PRO A 442 -1.41 -34.47 17.74
N LYS A 443 -1.91 -34.99 18.87
CA LYS A 443 -2.65 -34.23 19.89
C LYS A 443 -1.76 -33.12 20.48
N PRO A 444 -2.33 -31.98 20.88
CA PRO A 444 -1.56 -30.90 21.50
C PRO A 444 -0.94 -31.36 22.83
N ALA A 445 0.37 -31.15 22.99
CA ALA A 445 1.08 -31.42 24.23
C ALA A 445 0.74 -30.34 25.28
N LYS A 446 0.60 -30.78 26.53
CA LYS A 446 0.34 -29.94 27.71
C LYS A 446 1.44 -28.88 27.92
N GLU A 447 1.04 -27.72 28.45
CA GLU A 447 1.92 -26.67 28.97
C GLU A 447 3.03 -27.25 29.87
N VAL A 448 4.27 -26.86 29.59
CA VAL A 448 5.41 -27.08 30.48
C VAL A 448 5.93 -25.71 30.91
N ASP A 449 5.83 -25.48 32.21
CA ASP A 449 6.30 -24.29 32.93
C ASP A 449 7.84 -24.20 32.86
N PHE A 450 8.38 -23.11 32.30
CA PHE A 450 9.83 -22.89 32.20
C PHE A 450 10.27 -21.81 33.21
N LYS A 451 10.95 -22.24 34.28
CA LYS A 451 11.81 -21.37 35.10
C LYS A 451 13.18 -21.22 34.44
N PRO A 452 13.73 -20.00 34.28
CA PRO A 452 15.04 -19.81 33.67
C PRO A 452 16.18 -20.13 34.64
N VAL A 453 17.15 -20.93 34.19
CA VAL A 453 18.44 -21.18 34.86
C VAL A 453 19.49 -20.24 34.27
N ILE A 454 20.14 -19.45 35.12
CA ILE A 454 21.27 -18.58 34.79
C ILE A 454 22.56 -19.42 34.81
N VAL A 455 23.31 -19.44 33.71
CA VAL A 455 24.68 -19.99 33.67
C VAL A 455 25.62 -18.93 33.13
N SER A 456 26.55 -18.47 33.98
CA SER A 456 27.61 -17.51 33.63
C SER A 456 28.82 -18.23 32.99
N PRO A 457 29.43 -17.73 31.90
CA PRO A 457 30.70 -18.25 31.40
C PRO A 457 31.92 -17.53 32.01
N LYS A 458 32.94 -18.31 32.39
CA LYS A 458 34.27 -17.86 32.85
C LYS A 458 35.15 -17.41 31.66
N PRO A 459 36.06 -16.43 31.82
CA PRO A 459 36.88 -15.92 30.71
C PRO A 459 38.13 -16.77 30.44
N LYS A 460 38.49 -16.92 29.15
CA LYS A 460 39.78 -17.44 28.66
C LYS A 460 40.51 -16.34 27.88
N ASN A 461 41.78 -16.10 28.24
CA ASN A 461 42.70 -15.17 27.58
C ASN A 461 43.11 -15.68 26.18
N PRO A 462 43.25 -14.77 25.18
CA PRO A 462 43.96 -15.07 23.95
C PRO A 462 45.40 -14.53 23.95
N THR A 463 46.34 -15.41 23.62
CA THR A 463 47.74 -15.12 23.22
C THR A 463 47.80 -14.77 21.73
N SER A 464 48.47 -13.66 21.39
CA SER A 464 48.81 -13.29 19.99
C SER A 464 50.33 -13.37 19.75
N PRO A 465 50.80 -13.66 18.52
CA PRO A 465 52.22 -13.65 18.17
C PRO A 465 52.71 -12.25 17.76
N VAL A 466 54.03 -12.03 17.98
CA VAL A 466 54.77 -10.78 17.86
C VAL A 466 55.40 -10.63 16.47
N THR A 467 55.30 -9.44 15.88
CA THR A 467 56.23 -8.91 14.86
C THR A 467 56.91 -7.63 15.37
N LYS A 468 58.25 -7.61 15.33
CA LYS A 468 59.13 -6.47 15.69
C LYS A 468 59.07 -5.37 14.61
N PRO A 469 59.30 -4.09 14.96
CA PRO A 469 60.61 -3.51 14.64
C PRO A 469 61.21 -2.48 15.63
N SER A 470 62.54 -2.47 15.62
CA SER A 470 63.53 -1.39 15.82
C SER A 470 63.63 -0.52 17.10
N VAL A 471 64.89 -0.21 17.40
CA VAL A 471 65.52 0.34 18.61
C VAL A 471 65.76 1.85 18.47
N THR A 472 65.53 2.65 19.52
CA THR A 472 66.39 3.79 19.99
C THR A 472 65.83 4.46 21.27
N PRO A 473 66.59 5.25 22.06
CA PRO A 473 66.78 4.96 23.50
C PRO A 473 66.26 6.01 24.51
N LYS A 474 66.27 5.56 25.78
CA LYS A 474 66.00 6.24 27.07
C LYS A 474 66.57 7.65 27.23
N PRO A 475 65.91 8.51 28.02
CA PRO A 475 66.31 8.75 29.43
C PRO A 475 65.07 8.78 30.36
N GLY A 476 65.07 8.58 31.68
CA GLY A 476 66.08 8.70 32.72
C GLY A 476 65.49 9.52 33.87
N GLY A 477 65.20 8.88 35.01
CA GLY A 477 65.14 9.51 36.35
C GLY A 477 63.88 10.30 36.75
N GLY A 478 63.19 9.84 37.80
CA GLY A 478 62.17 10.61 38.51
C GLY A 478 62.72 11.43 39.67
N ILE A 479 61.97 12.45 40.12
CA ILE A 479 62.10 13.11 41.44
C ILE A 479 60.72 13.55 41.95
N LYS A 480 60.51 13.40 43.27
CA LYS A 480 59.35 13.71 44.12
C LYS A 480 58.90 15.19 44.09
N PRO A 481 57.64 15.50 44.50
CA PRO A 481 57.19 16.86 44.73
C PRO A 481 57.53 17.34 46.16
N GLY A 482 57.94 18.61 46.29
CA GLY A 482 58.08 19.27 47.57
C GLY A 482 58.09 20.79 47.42
N GLY A 483 57.34 21.47 48.30
CA GLY A 483 57.71 22.81 48.76
C GLY A 483 56.92 23.99 48.20
N ILE A 484 55.93 24.41 48.98
CA ILE A 484 55.31 25.74 48.99
C ILE A 484 56.37 26.81 49.36
N LYS A 485 56.37 27.98 48.69
CA LYS A 485 56.47 29.29 49.37
C LYS A 485 56.13 30.48 48.46
N VAL A 486 55.33 31.36 49.08
CA VAL A 486 54.92 32.72 48.68
C VAL A 486 56.09 33.70 48.83
N GLY A 487 56.16 34.73 47.99
CA GLY A 487 57.03 35.89 48.26
C GLY A 487 57.04 36.94 47.14
N LYS A 488 56.52 38.13 47.45
CA LYS A 488 56.46 39.35 46.64
C LYS A 488 57.84 39.88 46.21
N GLY A 489 57.83 40.63 45.11
CA GLY A 489 58.90 41.54 44.65
C GLY A 489 58.49 42.15 43.34
#